data_AF-A0A0C1U843-F1
#
_entry.id   AF-A0A0C1U843-F1
#
_cell.length_a   1.000
_cell.length_b   1.000
_cell.length_c   1.000
_cell.angle_alpha   90.00
_cell.angle_beta   90.00
_cell.angle_gamma   90.00
#
_symmetry.space_group_name_H-M   'P 1'
#
loop_
_entity.id
_entity.type
_entity.pdbx_description
1 polymer ?
#
loop_
_entity_poly.entity_id
_entity_poly.type
_entity_poly.pdbx_seq_one_letter_code
_entity_poly.pdbx_strand_id
1 'polypeptide(L)'
;MDNIFRPIGLILATFMVMGCTTNSQEDPLAFCKRFLEVTSPEAPLSNFDFDNPESISRAEKDLSDLVSIAPAQIVEDAQIVANLYTAILQTLVSVSTSDRAGTLQQFQTDIDRALPSIEALSSYGSLKCGVIYEEESPVPTVPIPLDLNN
;
A
#
# COMPACT_ATOMS: atom_id res chain seq x y z
N MET A 1 -24.46 -53.25 -53.11
CA MET A 1 -24.37 -53.91 -51.80
C MET A 1 -23.59 -52.99 -50.87
N ASP A 2 -24.09 -51.79 -50.59
CA ASP A 2 -25.29 -51.46 -49.81
C ASP A 2 -25.21 -51.94 -48.36
N ASN A 3 -25.21 -50.93 -47.48
CA ASN A 3 -25.93 -50.87 -46.21
C ASN A 3 -25.27 -51.47 -44.95
N ILE A 4 -25.29 -50.86 -43.76
CA ILE A 4 -25.76 -49.56 -43.25
C ILE A 4 -25.51 -49.56 -41.71
N PHE A 5 -25.43 -48.38 -41.09
CA PHE A 5 -25.64 -48.10 -39.65
C PHE A 5 -24.62 -48.68 -38.65
N ARG A 6 -23.97 -47.91 -37.76
CA ARG A 6 -24.51 -46.84 -36.91
C ARG A 6 -23.39 -45.94 -36.34
N PRO A 7 -23.67 -44.65 -36.10
CA PRO A 7 -22.79 -43.73 -35.39
C PRO A 7 -23.09 -43.75 -33.89
N ILE A 8 -22.08 -43.87 -33.04
CA ILE A 8 -22.15 -43.38 -31.66
C ILE A 8 -20.83 -42.68 -31.37
N GLY A 9 -20.81 -41.40 -31.72
CA GLY A 9 -19.88 -40.46 -31.13
C GLY A 9 -20.12 -40.43 -29.63
N LEU A 10 -19.05 -40.62 -28.88
CA LEU A 10 -19.00 -40.28 -27.47
C LEU A 10 -17.71 -39.48 -27.28
N ILE A 11 -17.71 -38.28 -27.87
CA ILE A 11 -16.79 -37.23 -27.45
C ILE A 11 -17.22 -36.89 -26.04
N LEU A 12 -16.51 -37.45 -25.08
CA LEU A 12 -16.63 -37.10 -23.67
C LEU A 12 -16.05 -35.69 -23.53
N ALA A 13 -16.86 -34.69 -23.89
CA ALA A 13 -16.63 -33.30 -23.53
C ALA A 13 -16.80 -33.21 -22.01
N THR A 14 -15.72 -33.48 -21.29
CA THR A 14 -15.53 -32.98 -19.94
C THR A 14 -15.54 -31.47 -20.03
N PHE A 15 -16.72 -30.88 -19.95
CA PHE A 15 -16.89 -29.51 -19.51
C PHE A 15 -16.33 -29.46 -18.10
N MET A 16 -15.03 -29.16 -17.98
CA MET A 16 -14.57 -28.40 -16.84
C MET A 16 -15.44 -27.14 -16.88
N VAL A 17 -16.43 -27.10 -16.01
CA VAL A 17 -16.87 -25.85 -15.41
C VAL A 17 -15.61 -25.28 -14.78
N MET A 18 -14.85 -24.53 -15.60
CA MET A 18 -14.15 -23.36 -15.12
C MET A 18 -15.25 -22.59 -14.40
N GLY A 19 -15.33 -22.79 -13.08
CA GLY A 19 -15.87 -21.78 -12.22
C GLY A 19 -15.14 -20.53 -12.67
N CYS A 20 -15.86 -19.65 -13.36
CA CYS A 20 -15.49 -18.26 -13.42
C CYS A 20 -15.45 -17.86 -11.96
N THR A 21 -14.27 -17.98 -11.35
CA THR A 21 -13.95 -17.15 -10.22
C THR A 21 -14.26 -15.78 -10.76
N THR A 22 -15.23 -15.11 -10.16
CA THR A 22 -15.29 -13.67 -10.25
C THR A 22 -13.97 -13.20 -9.65
N ASN A 23 -12.90 -13.22 -10.45
CA ASN A 23 -11.82 -12.28 -10.32
C ASN A 23 -12.56 -10.97 -10.35
N SER A 24 -12.81 -10.40 -9.17
CA SER A 24 -13.09 -8.99 -9.05
C SER A 24 -12.10 -8.35 -9.98
N GLN A 25 -12.59 -7.79 -11.08
CA GLN A 25 -11.76 -7.36 -12.19
C GLN A 25 -10.80 -6.36 -11.57
N GLU A 26 -9.56 -6.80 -11.33
CA GLU A 26 -8.56 -5.94 -10.74
C GLU A 26 -8.50 -4.72 -11.65
N ASP A 27 -8.71 -3.55 -11.08
CA ASP A 27 -8.63 -2.29 -11.80
C ASP A 27 -7.36 -1.57 -11.31
N PRO A 28 -6.19 -1.87 -11.92
CA PRO A 28 -4.96 -1.15 -11.62
C PRO A 28 -5.09 0.36 -11.76
N LEU A 29 -6.00 0.84 -12.63
CA LEU A 29 -6.24 2.28 -12.79
C LEU A 29 -6.97 2.85 -11.59
N ALA A 30 -7.97 2.15 -11.04
CA ALA A 30 -8.64 2.56 -9.81
C ALA A 30 -7.66 2.62 -8.63
N PHE A 31 -6.79 1.62 -8.49
CA PHE A 31 -5.73 1.65 -7.48
C PHE A 31 -4.80 2.84 -7.68
N CYS A 32 -4.26 3.05 -8.88
CA CYS A 32 -3.33 4.15 -9.13
C CYS A 32 -3.95 5.53 -8.92
N LYS A 33 -5.23 5.70 -9.31
CA LYS A 33 -5.96 6.93 -9.03
C LYS A 33 -6.07 7.17 -7.53
N ARG A 34 -6.49 6.15 -6.77
CA ARG A 34 -6.60 6.26 -5.31
C ARG A 34 -5.25 6.47 -4.65
N PHE A 35 -4.21 5.80 -5.11
CA PHE A 35 -2.85 5.96 -4.62
C PHE A 35 -2.41 7.42 -4.75
N LEU A 36 -2.55 8.02 -5.93
CA LEU A 36 -2.23 9.43 -6.17
C LEU A 36 -3.07 10.39 -5.31
N GLU A 37 -4.36 10.11 -5.14
CA GLU A 37 -5.24 10.90 -4.28
C GLU A 37 -4.79 10.85 -2.82
N VAL A 38 -4.42 9.67 -2.33
CA VAL A 38 -4.08 9.40 -0.94
C VAL A 38 -2.66 9.88 -0.59
N THR A 39 -1.75 9.93 -1.56
CA THR A 39 -0.39 10.48 -1.39
C THR A 39 -0.27 11.97 -1.76
N SER A 40 -1.38 12.63 -2.13
CA SER A 40 -1.39 14.06 -2.43
C SER A 40 -1.08 14.89 -1.18
N PRO A 41 -0.39 16.05 -1.28
CA PRO A 41 -0.16 16.94 -0.15
C PRO A 41 -1.43 17.40 0.58
N GLU A 42 -2.55 17.46 -0.14
CA GLU A 42 -3.86 17.86 0.40
C GLU A 42 -4.65 16.68 0.98
N ALA A 43 -4.14 15.45 0.85
CA ALA A 43 -4.81 14.26 1.34
C ALA A 43 -4.84 14.23 2.87
N PRO A 44 -5.87 13.64 3.49
CA PRO A 44 -5.91 13.39 4.93
C PRO A 44 -4.63 12.78 5.51
N LEU A 45 -3.95 11.87 4.79
CA LEU A 45 -2.67 11.29 5.25
C LEU A 45 -1.50 12.26 5.29
N SER A 46 -1.51 13.31 4.48
CA SER A 46 -0.45 14.33 4.44
C SER A 46 -0.80 15.57 5.25
N ASN A 47 -2.09 15.76 5.58
CA ASN A 47 -2.62 16.95 6.23
C ASN A 47 -3.62 16.60 7.35
N PHE A 48 -3.23 15.70 8.27
CA PHE A 48 -4.05 15.39 9.43
C PHE A 48 -3.70 16.27 10.65
N ASP A 49 -4.70 16.46 11.49
CA ASP A 49 -4.57 17.09 12.80
C ASP A 49 -4.75 16.05 13.91
N PHE A 50 -3.69 15.80 14.70
CA PHE A 50 -3.71 14.85 15.82
C PHE A 50 -4.69 15.23 16.93
N ASP A 51 -5.05 16.51 17.04
CA ASP A 51 -5.98 16.99 18.06
C ASP A 51 -7.43 16.94 17.54
N ASN A 52 -7.64 16.54 16.27
CA ASN A 52 -8.93 16.34 15.64
C ASN A 52 -9.17 14.86 15.28
N PRO A 53 -9.95 14.10 16.08
CA PRO A 53 -10.22 12.68 15.84
C PRO A 53 -10.84 12.37 14.46
N GLU A 54 -11.66 13.28 13.91
CA GLU A 54 -12.23 13.07 12.58
C GLU A 54 -11.14 13.14 11.49
N SER A 55 -10.11 13.97 11.69
CA SER A 55 -9.00 14.08 10.76
C SER A 55 -8.20 12.78 10.69
N ILE A 56 -7.96 12.16 11.84
CA ILE A 56 -7.27 10.88 11.95
C ILE A 56 -8.10 9.76 11.34
N SER A 57 -9.41 9.72 11.63
CA SER A 57 -10.31 8.73 11.05
C SER A 57 -10.37 8.80 9.52
N ARG A 58 -10.29 10.01 8.93
CA ARG A 58 -10.18 10.16 7.47
C ARG A 58 -8.85 9.60 6.92
N ALA A 59 -7.74 9.85 7.60
CA ALA A 59 -6.43 9.31 7.22
C ALA A 59 -6.40 7.78 7.29
N GLU A 60 -6.93 7.18 8.36
CA GLU A 60 -7.09 5.73 8.47
C GLU A 60 -8.00 5.15 7.39
N LYS A 61 -9.09 5.85 7.07
CA LYS A 61 -10.01 5.45 6.01
C LYS A 61 -9.32 5.47 4.64
N ASP A 62 -8.49 6.46 4.36
CA ASP A 62 -7.72 6.52 3.12
C ASP A 62 -6.78 5.31 2.96
N LEU A 63 -6.09 4.92 4.04
CA LEU A 63 -5.25 3.71 4.06
C LEU A 63 -6.08 2.44 3.83
N SER A 64 -7.20 2.30 4.53
CA SER A 64 -8.09 1.13 4.39
C SER A 64 -8.69 1.03 3.00
N ASP A 65 -9.15 2.14 2.43
CA ASP A 65 -9.72 2.18 1.09
C ASP A 65 -8.66 1.83 0.04
N LEU A 66 -7.43 2.34 0.17
CA LEU A 66 -6.32 2.02 -0.73
C LEU A 66 -6.00 0.52 -0.73
N VAL A 67 -5.96 -0.12 0.44
CA VAL A 67 -5.73 -1.56 0.57
C VAL A 67 -6.88 -2.37 -0.03
N SER A 68 -8.13 -1.93 0.15
CA SER A 68 -9.32 -2.68 -0.31
C SER A 68 -9.39 -2.86 -1.83
N ILE A 69 -8.69 -2.02 -2.58
CA ILE A 69 -8.61 -2.07 -4.05
C ILE A 69 -7.21 -2.39 -4.55
N ALA A 70 -6.29 -2.78 -3.65
CA ALA A 70 -4.91 -3.09 -4.02
C ALA A 70 -4.86 -4.33 -4.94
N PRO A 71 -4.15 -4.26 -6.08
CA PRO A 71 -3.94 -5.41 -6.96
C PRO A 71 -3.21 -6.54 -6.24
N ALA A 72 -3.49 -7.80 -6.59
CA ALA A 72 -2.91 -8.97 -5.91
C ALA A 72 -1.38 -8.96 -5.86
N GLN A 73 -0.72 -8.33 -6.84
CA GLN A 73 0.73 -8.22 -6.90
C GLN A 73 1.34 -7.27 -5.84
N ILE A 74 0.54 -6.42 -5.17
CA ILE A 74 1.02 -5.46 -4.16
C ILE A 74 0.14 -5.42 -2.91
N VAL A 75 -0.92 -6.22 -2.82
CA VAL A 75 -1.89 -6.17 -1.71
C VAL A 75 -1.27 -6.47 -0.35
N GLU A 76 -0.31 -7.40 -0.29
CA GLU A 76 0.39 -7.72 0.95
C GLU A 76 1.25 -6.53 1.44
N ASP A 77 2.04 -5.94 0.53
CA ASP A 77 2.85 -4.77 0.83
C ASP A 77 1.98 -3.56 1.20
N ALA A 78 0.89 -3.35 0.48
CA ALA A 78 -0.12 -2.33 0.80
C ALA A 78 -0.68 -2.50 2.21
N GLN A 79 -1.03 -3.74 2.59
CA GLN A 79 -1.56 -4.05 3.91
C GLN A 79 -0.53 -3.82 5.01
N ILE A 80 0.73 -4.21 4.81
CA ILE A 80 1.82 -4.00 5.77
C ILE A 80 2.02 -2.50 6.04
N VAL A 81 2.13 -1.71 4.98
CA VAL A 81 2.35 -0.26 5.11
C VAL A 81 1.12 0.42 5.73
N ALA A 82 -0.09 0.09 5.29
CA ALA A 82 -1.31 0.66 5.88
C ALA A 82 -1.44 0.34 7.37
N ASN A 83 -1.12 -0.89 7.79
CA ASN A 83 -1.15 -1.27 9.19
C ASN A 83 -0.12 -0.52 10.02
N LEU A 84 1.11 -0.36 9.51
CA LEU A 84 2.15 0.42 10.18
C LEU A 84 1.73 1.88 10.37
N TYR A 85 1.28 2.54 9.30
CA TYR A 85 0.84 3.93 9.38
C TYR A 85 -0.37 4.11 10.31
N THR A 86 -1.33 3.18 10.27
CA THR A 86 -2.48 3.19 11.18
C THR A 86 -2.03 3.07 12.64
N ALA A 87 -1.11 2.13 12.94
CA ALA A 87 -0.57 1.96 14.29
C ALA A 87 0.17 3.21 14.79
N ILE A 88 0.95 3.86 13.92
CA ILE A 88 1.62 5.13 14.23
C ILE A 88 0.58 6.21 14.56
N LEU A 89 -0.42 6.42 13.69
CA LEU A 89 -1.46 7.43 13.90
C LEU A 89 -2.20 7.22 15.22
N GLN A 90 -2.67 6.00 15.48
CA GLN A 90 -3.41 5.66 16.71
C GLN A 90 -2.57 5.87 17.96
N THR A 91 -1.28 5.52 17.91
CA THR A 91 -0.39 5.67 19.05
C THR A 91 -0.10 7.15 19.30
N LEU A 92 0.15 7.95 18.25
CA LEU A 92 0.45 9.36 18.39
C LEU A 92 -0.74 10.21 18.87
N VAL A 93 -1.98 9.80 18.57
CA VAL A 93 -3.20 10.39 19.13
C VAL A 93 -3.38 10.06 20.61
N SER A 94 -2.89 8.89 21.03
CA SER A 94 -3.05 8.44 22.42
C SER A 94 -2.07 9.09 23.42
N VAL A 95 -1.05 9.79 22.92
CA VAL A 95 0.01 10.40 23.74
C VAL A 95 -0.04 11.93 23.71
N SER A 96 0.59 12.55 24.71
CA SER A 96 0.73 14.00 24.75
C SER A 96 1.63 14.51 23.63
N THR A 97 1.42 15.75 23.18
CA THR A 97 2.23 16.38 22.13
C THR A 97 3.72 16.36 22.45
N SER A 98 4.11 16.49 23.72
CA SER A 98 5.51 16.42 24.16
C SER A 98 6.12 15.01 24.04
N ASP A 99 5.30 13.96 24.06
CA ASP A 99 5.76 12.57 24.00
C ASP A 99 5.79 12.02 22.58
N ARG A 100 5.05 12.62 21.63
CA ARG A 100 4.92 12.15 20.23
C ARG A 100 6.25 11.84 19.55
N ALA A 101 7.27 12.69 19.71
CA ALA A 101 8.58 12.47 19.11
C ALA A 101 9.28 11.21 19.67
N GLY A 102 9.23 11.01 20.99
CA GLY A 102 9.79 9.82 21.63
C GLY A 102 8.99 8.56 21.32
N THR A 103 7.67 8.68 21.21
CA THR A 103 6.78 7.59 20.78
C THR A 103 7.06 7.18 19.33
N LEU A 104 7.28 8.13 18.42
CA LEU A 104 7.61 7.82 17.03
C LEU A 104 8.91 7.02 16.90
N GLN A 105 9.91 7.30 17.73
CA GLN A 105 11.16 6.52 17.76
C GLN A 105 10.94 5.05 18.11
N GLN A 106 9.87 4.71 18.85
CA GLN A 106 9.56 3.32 19.19
C GLN A 106 9.14 2.51 17.95
N PHE A 107 8.65 3.18 16.90
CA PHE A 107 8.29 2.56 15.63
C PHE A 107 9.47 2.32 14.69
N GLN A 108 10.70 2.76 15.03
CA GLN A 108 11.84 2.64 14.11
C GLN A 108 12.07 1.20 13.65
N THR A 109 11.98 0.23 14.56
CA THR A 109 12.14 -1.19 14.20
C THR A 109 11.02 -1.70 13.29
N ASP A 110 9.79 -1.20 13.47
CA ASP A 110 8.66 -1.59 12.64
C ASP A 110 8.72 -0.93 11.26
N ILE A 111 9.23 0.31 11.18
CA ILE A 111 9.56 0.99 9.92
C ILE A 111 10.64 0.23 9.18
N ASP A 112 11.74 -0.12 9.85
CA ASP A 112 12.85 -0.87 9.25
C ASP A 112 12.37 -2.24 8.72
N ARG A 113 11.45 -2.89 9.44
CA ARG A 113 10.85 -4.16 9.01
C ARG A 113 9.93 -3.98 7.80
N ALA A 114 9.19 -2.88 7.74
CA ALA A 114 8.27 -2.57 6.65
C ALA A 114 8.97 -1.96 5.43
N LEU A 115 10.24 -1.56 5.53
CA LEU A 115 11.00 -0.91 4.46
C LEU A 115 10.91 -1.63 3.11
N PRO A 116 11.04 -2.96 2.99
CA PRO A 116 10.88 -3.65 1.71
C PRO A 116 9.49 -3.45 1.09
N SER A 117 8.44 -3.42 1.90
CA SER A 117 7.06 -3.19 1.44
C SER A 117 6.81 -1.73 1.06
N ILE A 118 7.45 -0.79 1.77
CA ILE A 118 7.44 0.64 1.41
C ILE A 118 8.12 0.83 0.05
N GLU A 119 9.28 0.21 -0.16
CA GLU A 119 10.00 0.24 -1.44
C GLU A 119 9.21 -0.42 -2.56
N ALA A 120 8.53 -1.53 -2.29
CA ALA A 120 7.66 -2.21 -3.26
C ALA A 120 6.49 -1.32 -3.71
N LEU A 121 5.80 -0.67 -2.77
CA LEU A 121 4.73 0.29 -3.04
C LEU A 121 5.24 1.51 -3.82
N SER A 122 6.40 2.05 -3.44
CA SER A 122 7.02 3.17 -4.14
C SER A 122 7.39 2.80 -5.58
N SER A 123 8.01 1.64 -5.77
CA SER A 123 8.34 1.09 -7.08
C SER A 123 7.09 0.86 -7.92
N TYR A 124 6.02 0.31 -7.32
CA TYR A 124 4.73 0.18 -7.99
C TYR A 124 4.18 1.55 -8.41
N GLY A 125 4.15 2.52 -7.50
CA GLY A 125 3.67 3.88 -7.74
C GLY A 125 4.41 4.52 -8.92
N SER A 126 5.73 4.39 -8.97
CA SER A 126 6.55 4.90 -10.07
C SER A 126 6.28 4.15 -11.38
N LEU A 127 6.41 2.83 -11.39
CA LEU A 127 6.40 2.01 -12.62
C LEU A 127 5.00 1.80 -13.21
N LYS A 128 3.96 1.81 -12.37
CA LYS A 128 2.57 1.50 -12.78
C LYS A 128 1.65 2.72 -12.71
N CYS A 129 1.83 3.57 -11.70
CA CYS A 129 0.95 4.71 -11.47
C CYS A 129 1.52 6.04 -11.99
N GLY A 130 2.78 6.06 -12.45
CA GLY A 130 3.43 7.26 -12.97
C GLY A 130 3.75 8.31 -11.91
N VAL A 131 3.89 7.89 -10.64
CA VAL A 131 4.29 8.76 -9.54
C VAL A 131 5.74 9.17 -9.76
N ILE A 132 5.99 10.48 -9.74
CA ILE A 132 7.33 11.04 -9.77
C ILE A 132 7.66 11.46 -8.35
N TYR A 133 8.52 10.68 -7.69
CA TYR A 133 9.07 11.05 -6.39
C TYR A 133 10.17 12.09 -6.62
N GLU A 134 10.14 13.18 -5.85
CA GLU A 134 11.31 14.07 -5.78
C GLU A 134 12.45 13.26 -5.16
N GLU A 135 13.61 13.18 -5.83
CA GLU A 135 14.79 12.56 -5.22
C GLU A 135 15.13 13.36 -3.96
N GLU A 136 15.33 12.66 -2.83
CA GLU A 136 15.87 13.31 -1.63
C GLU A 136 17.15 14.05 -2.02
N SER A 137 17.14 15.37 -1.87
CA SER A 137 18.33 16.20 -2.06
C SER A 137 19.47 15.55 -1.27
N PRO A 138 20.65 15.32 -1.87
CA PRO A 138 21.73 14.59 -1.21
C PRO A 138 22.00 15.27 0.12
N VAL A 139 21.69 14.57 1.22
CA VAL A 139 22.04 15.03 2.56
C VAL A 139 23.56 15.24 2.53
N PRO A 140 24.07 16.46 2.76
CA PRO A 140 25.50 16.65 2.89
C PRO A 140 25.98 15.75 4.03
N THR A 141 26.73 14.71 3.69
CA THR A 141 27.45 13.85 4.64
C THR A 141 28.64 14.60 5.24
N VAL A 142 28.43 15.85 5.67
CA VAL A 142 29.44 16.59 6.41
C VAL A 142 29.51 15.91 7.78
N PRO A 143 30.62 15.24 8.13
CA PRO A 143 30.78 14.69 9.45
C PRO A 143 30.72 15.85 10.45
N ILE A 144 29.92 15.70 11.51
CA ILE A 144 29.97 16.62 12.65
C ILE A 144 31.42 16.64 13.13
N PRO A 145 32.13 17.79 13.13
CA PRO A 145 33.48 17.86 13.67
C PRO A 145 33.38 17.63 15.17
N LEU A 146 33.77 16.43 15.62
CA LEU A 146 34.08 16.15 17.01
C LEU A 146 35.47 16.74 17.31
N ASP A 147 35.53 18.07 17.38
CA ASP A 147 36.65 18.76 18.03
C ASP A 147 36.13 19.36 19.34
N LEU A 148 36.06 18.50 20.35
CA LEU A 148 35.94 18.87 21.75
C LEU A 148 37.35 18.84 22.36
N ASN A 149 38.18 19.82 22.02
CA ASN A 149 39.37 20.18 22.78
C ASN A 149 39.76 21.64 22.52
N ASN A 150 39.14 22.56 23.26
CA ASN A 150 39.87 23.56 24.05
C ASN A 150 38.95 24.18 25.12
#